data_AF-A0A2Z5N8C7-F1
#
_entry.id   AF-A0A2Z5N8C7-F1
#
_cell.length_a   1.000
_cell.length_b   1.000
_cell.length_c   1.000
_cell.angle_alpha   90.00
_cell.angle_beta   90.00
_cell.angle_gamma   90.00
#
_symmetry.space_group_name_H-M   'P 1'
#
loop_
_entity.id
_entity.type
_entity.pdbx_description
1 polymer ?
#
loop_
_entity_poly.entity_id
_entity_poly.type
_entity_poly.pdbx_seq_one_letter_code
_entity_poly.pdbx_strand_id
1 'polypeptide(L)'
;MTDHTRAWRMLHDLKERKRRRLDDEAAAARAALARADEALARSNRQVAASDEALHAHTQRIARAMANGQAIAADAYLADARYRDVLNERCTAAREDAERAREARDASQRTLDDTRAQLARTGAQADWYARREARERREAQAARDEADEEEAMEGVIDAARRRRAQAAIR
;
A
#
# COMPACT_ATOMS: atom_id res chain seq x y z
N MET A 1 5.94 14.59 -36.72
CA MET A 1 6.56 14.08 -35.47
C MET A 1 5.78 14.41 -34.19
N THR A 2 4.62 15.06 -34.25
CA THR A 2 3.86 15.52 -33.06
C THR A 2 2.94 14.48 -32.41
N ASP A 3 2.48 13.48 -33.18
CA ASP A 3 1.50 12.51 -32.68
C ASP A 3 2.07 11.51 -31.66
N HIS A 4 3.34 11.12 -31.80
CA HIS A 4 3.99 10.18 -30.87
C HIS A 4 4.23 10.81 -29.50
N THR A 5 4.71 12.06 -29.47
CA THR A 5 4.91 12.80 -28.22
C THR A 5 3.58 13.05 -27.50
N ARG A 6 2.50 13.32 -28.25
CA ARG A 6 1.14 13.44 -27.69
C ARG A 6 0.65 12.09 -27.12
N ALA A 7 0.93 10.98 -27.79
CA ALA A 7 0.59 9.65 -27.31
C ALA A 7 1.33 9.29 -26.02
N TRP A 8 2.62 9.60 -25.91
CA TRP A 8 3.39 9.36 -24.67
C TRP A 8 2.86 10.17 -23.49
N ARG A 9 2.51 11.45 -23.70
CA ARG A 9 1.89 12.28 -22.67
C ARG A 9 0.57 11.70 -22.20
N MET A 10 -0.29 11.28 -23.13
CA MET A 10 -1.57 10.68 -22.79
C MET A 10 -1.40 9.39 -21.96
N LEU A 11 -0.45 8.55 -22.32
CA LEU A 11 -0.13 7.32 -21.57
C LEU A 11 0.42 7.63 -20.18
N HIS A 12 1.31 8.61 -20.07
CA HIS A 12 1.78 9.12 -18.78
C HIS A 12 0.61 9.59 -17.91
N ASP A 13 -0.26 10.46 -18.42
CA ASP A 13 -1.39 11.00 -17.67
C ASP A 13 -2.41 9.92 -17.26
N LEU A 14 -2.58 8.89 -18.10
CA LEU A 14 -3.39 7.72 -17.77
C LEU A 14 -2.77 6.93 -16.60
N LYS A 15 -1.46 6.66 -16.64
CA LYS A 15 -0.77 5.95 -15.56
C LYS A 15 -0.73 6.76 -14.29
N GLU A 16 -0.58 8.07 -14.38
CA GLU A 16 -0.60 8.97 -13.24
C GLU A 16 -1.97 8.98 -12.54
N ARG A 17 -3.07 9.04 -13.31
CA ARG A 17 -4.43 8.88 -12.74
C ARG A 17 -4.63 7.52 -12.08
N LYS A 18 -4.12 6.44 -12.70
CA LYS A 18 -4.17 5.10 -12.11
C LYS A 18 -3.34 5.05 -10.81
N ARG A 19 -2.17 5.69 -10.77
CA ARG A 19 -1.32 5.78 -9.58
C ARG A 19 -2.06 6.45 -8.43
N ARG A 20 -2.70 7.60 -8.66
CA ARG A 20 -3.49 8.29 -7.62
C ARG A 20 -4.61 7.42 -7.05
N ARG A 21 -5.36 6.72 -7.91
CA ARG A 21 -6.38 5.76 -7.45
C ARG A 21 -5.79 4.65 -6.58
N LEU A 22 -4.62 4.12 -6.97
CA LEU A 22 -3.92 3.10 -6.19
C LEU A 22 -3.36 3.63 -4.87
N ASP A 23 -2.95 4.90 -4.82
CA ASP A 23 -2.55 5.55 -3.57
C ASP A 23 -3.74 5.66 -2.61
N ASP A 24 -4.91 6.05 -3.11
CA ASP A 24 -6.15 6.10 -2.34
C ASP A 24 -6.55 4.68 -1.84
N GLU A 25 -6.48 3.68 -2.71
CA GLU A 25 -6.70 2.27 -2.36
C GLU A 25 -5.70 1.78 -1.30
N ALA A 26 -4.42 2.16 -1.43
CA ALA A 26 -3.39 1.81 -0.46
C ALA A 26 -3.62 2.49 0.90
N ALA A 27 -4.13 3.73 0.91
CA ALA A 27 -4.52 4.42 2.14
C ALA A 27 -5.71 3.73 2.80
N ALA A 28 -6.72 3.34 2.03
CA ALA A 28 -7.86 2.58 2.52
C ALA A 28 -7.45 1.21 3.07
N ALA A 29 -6.54 0.49 2.39
CA ALA A 29 -6.00 -0.78 2.85
C ALA A 29 -5.18 -0.65 4.15
N ARG A 30 -4.38 0.42 4.30
CA ARG A 30 -3.69 0.73 5.57
C ARG A 30 -4.68 0.97 6.70
N ALA A 31 -5.74 1.73 6.46
CA ALA A 31 -6.78 1.97 7.46
C ALA A 31 -7.53 0.68 7.84
N ALA A 32 -7.76 -0.22 6.87
CA ALA A 32 -8.35 -1.53 7.13
C ALA A 32 -7.42 -2.41 7.98
N LEU A 33 -6.13 -2.45 7.65
CA LEU A 33 -5.13 -3.18 8.45
C LEU A 33 -5.07 -2.65 9.89
N ALA A 34 -5.05 -1.34 10.09
CA ALA A 34 -5.04 -0.76 11.44
C ALA A 34 -6.27 -1.20 12.27
N ARG A 35 -7.47 -1.22 11.66
CA ARG A 35 -8.68 -1.74 12.32
C ARG A 35 -8.58 -3.23 12.65
N ALA A 36 -7.94 -4.01 11.78
CA ALA A 36 -7.72 -5.44 12.01
C ALA A 36 -6.72 -5.69 13.14
N ASP A 37 -5.62 -4.91 13.19
CA ASP A 37 -4.64 -4.97 14.29
C ASP A 37 -5.30 -4.61 15.64
N GLU A 38 -6.17 -3.59 15.68
CA GLU A 38 -6.95 -3.26 16.87
C GLU A 38 -7.91 -4.37 17.28
N ALA A 39 -8.58 -5.02 16.31
CA ALA A 39 -9.48 -6.13 16.57
C ALA A 39 -8.73 -7.34 17.15
N LEU A 40 -7.57 -7.67 16.58
CA LEU A 40 -6.69 -8.72 17.10
C LEU A 40 -6.22 -8.38 18.52
N ALA A 41 -5.82 -7.14 18.79
CA ALA A 41 -5.42 -6.71 20.12
C ALA A 41 -6.57 -6.77 21.14
N ARG A 42 -7.82 -6.50 20.72
CA ARG A 42 -9.01 -6.71 21.57
C ARG A 42 -9.23 -8.20 21.85
N SER A 43 -9.14 -9.05 20.83
CA SER A 43 -9.34 -10.49 20.97
C SER A 43 -8.29 -11.13 21.88
N ASN A 44 -7.02 -10.75 21.72
CA ASN A 44 -5.94 -11.25 22.58
C ASN A 44 -6.12 -10.83 24.03
N ARG A 45 -6.62 -9.62 24.29
CA ARG A 45 -6.98 -9.19 25.66
C ARG A 45 -8.11 -10.04 26.24
N GLN A 46 -9.08 -10.42 25.42
CA GLN A 46 -10.18 -11.29 25.84
C GLN A 46 -9.68 -12.71 26.16
N VAL A 47 -8.76 -13.26 25.37
CA VAL A 47 -8.08 -14.54 25.70
C VAL A 47 -7.39 -14.44 27.05
N ALA A 48 -6.57 -13.41 27.26
CA ALA A 48 -5.84 -13.22 28.52
C ALA A 48 -6.79 -13.09 29.72
N ALA A 49 -7.88 -12.33 29.58
CA ALA A 49 -8.88 -12.18 30.63
C ALA A 49 -9.61 -13.51 30.94
N SER A 50 -9.94 -14.30 29.92
CA SER A 50 -10.55 -15.62 30.10
C SER A 50 -9.61 -16.60 30.80
N ASP A 51 -8.33 -16.63 30.40
CA ASP A 51 -7.30 -17.45 31.03
C ASP A 51 -7.05 -17.06 32.49
N GLU A 52 -7.01 -15.75 32.80
CA GLU A 52 -6.89 -15.24 34.16
C GLU A 52 -8.12 -15.64 35.01
N ALA A 53 -9.33 -15.54 34.47
CA ALA A 53 -10.55 -15.93 35.17
C ALA A 53 -10.56 -17.43 35.51
N LEU A 54 -10.16 -18.29 34.57
CA LEU A 54 -10.03 -19.73 34.78
C LEU A 54 -8.94 -20.06 35.81
N HIS A 55 -7.80 -19.38 35.74
CA HIS A 55 -6.71 -19.56 36.70
C HIS A 55 -7.11 -19.13 38.11
N ALA A 56 -7.72 -17.95 38.26
CA ALA A 56 -8.19 -17.42 39.54
C ALA A 56 -9.26 -18.32 40.17
N HIS A 57 -10.16 -18.86 39.34
CA HIS A 57 -11.15 -19.85 39.78
C HIS A 57 -10.47 -21.14 40.29
N THR A 58 -9.53 -21.68 39.52
CA THR A 58 -8.77 -22.88 39.89
C THR A 58 -8.03 -22.71 41.22
N GLN A 59 -7.37 -21.56 41.42
CA GLN A 59 -6.70 -21.23 42.70
C GLN A 59 -7.68 -21.16 43.86
N ARG A 60 -8.86 -20.58 43.65
CA ARG A 60 -9.89 -20.45 44.71
C ARG A 60 -10.33 -21.81 45.22
N ILE A 61 -10.57 -22.76 44.32
CA ILE A 61 -10.97 -24.13 44.66
C ILE A 61 -9.83 -24.88 45.36
N ALA A 62 -8.60 -24.77 44.85
CA ALA A 62 -7.43 -25.37 45.49
C ALA A 62 -7.26 -24.89 46.93
N ARG A 63 -7.46 -23.59 47.20
CA ARG A 63 -7.41 -23.01 48.56
C ARG A 63 -8.54 -23.51 49.45
N ALA A 64 -9.77 -23.60 48.94
CA ALA A 64 -10.91 -24.13 49.70
C ALA A 64 -10.67 -25.58 50.15
N MET A 65 -10.15 -26.41 49.25
CA MET A 65 -9.79 -27.80 49.53
C MET A 65 -8.64 -27.91 50.54
N ALA A 66 -7.60 -27.08 50.40
CA ALA A 66 -6.45 -27.07 51.31
C ALA A 66 -6.82 -26.66 52.75
N ASN A 67 -7.85 -25.82 52.91
CA ASN A 67 -8.33 -25.37 54.22
C ASN A 67 -9.27 -26.37 54.92
N GLY A 68 -9.41 -27.58 54.38
CA GLY A 68 -10.25 -28.63 54.98
C GLY A 68 -11.74 -28.32 54.97
N GLN A 69 -12.19 -27.38 54.12
CA GLN A 69 -13.62 -27.14 53.95
C GLN A 69 -14.25 -28.35 53.25
N ALA A 70 -15.16 -29.03 53.95
CA ALA A 70 -15.97 -30.07 53.34
C ALA A 70 -16.83 -29.44 52.23
N ILE A 71 -16.53 -29.78 50.98
CA ILE A 71 -17.35 -29.37 49.84
C ILE A 71 -18.50 -30.37 49.72
N ALA A 72 -19.73 -29.87 49.83
CA ALA A 72 -20.90 -30.69 49.59
C ALA A 72 -20.95 -31.15 48.12
N ALA A 73 -21.51 -32.32 47.83
CA ALA A 73 -21.46 -32.93 46.49
C ALA A 73 -22.13 -32.05 45.41
N ASP A 74 -23.18 -31.32 45.77
CA ASP A 74 -23.84 -30.31 44.95
C ASP A 74 -22.93 -29.13 44.61
N ALA A 75 -22.15 -28.64 45.58
CA ALA A 75 -21.16 -27.59 45.36
C ALA A 75 -20.02 -28.05 44.44
N TYR A 76 -19.61 -29.31 44.51
CA TYR A 76 -18.63 -29.89 43.58
C TYR A 76 -19.18 -29.98 42.14
N LEU A 77 -20.44 -30.41 41.98
CA LEU A 77 -21.08 -30.46 40.66
C LEU A 77 -21.30 -29.05 40.07
N ALA A 78 -21.63 -28.06 40.90
CA ALA A 78 -21.73 -26.67 40.49
C ALA A 78 -20.38 -26.10 40.03
N ASP A 79 -19.30 -26.44 40.74
CA ASP A 79 -17.92 -26.09 40.36
C ASP A 79 -17.53 -26.66 38.99
N ALA A 80 -17.74 -27.96 38.79
CA ALA A 80 -17.43 -28.62 37.53
C ALA A 80 -18.15 -27.97 36.34
N ARG A 81 -19.46 -27.70 36.48
CA ARG A 81 -20.24 -27.00 35.46
C ARG A 81 -19.72 -25.58 35.19
N TYR A 82 -19.36 -24.85 36.24
CA TYR A 82 -18.85 -23.49 36.08
C TYR A 82 -17.47 -23.47 35.40
N ARG A 83 -16.59 -24.43 35.74
CA ARG A 83 -15.32 -24.64 35.08
C ARG A 83 -15.50 -24.96 33.59
N ASP A 84 -16.47 -25.81 33.23
CA ASP A 84 -16.77 -26.11 31.83
C ASP A 84 -17.18 -24.84 31.06
N VAL A 85 -18.05 -24.00 31.64
CA VAL A 85 -18.42 -22.70 31.06
C VAL A 85 -17.21 -21.78 30.87
N LEU A 86 -16.27 -21.75 31.83
CA LEU A 86 -15.04 -20.96 31.68
C LEU A 86 -14.13 -21.52 30.57
N ASN A 87 -14.00 -22.84 30.47
CA ASN A 87 -13.23 -23.48 29.41
C ASN A 87 -13.82 -23.18 28.02
N GLU A 88 -15.15 -23.28 27.87
CA GLU A 88 -15.84 -22.92 26.63
C GLU A 88 -15.58 -21.47 26.24
N ARG A 89 -15.62 -20.54 27.21
CA ARG A 89 -15.29 -19.12 26.98
C ARG A 89 -13.83 -18.91 26.57
N CYS A 90 -12.88 -19.62 27.19
CA CYS A 90 -11.47 -19.57 26.78
C CYS A 90 -11.31 -20.07 25.33
N THR A 91 -11.94 -21.20 24.99
CA THR A 91 -11.89 -21.76 23.65
C THR A 91 -12.48 -20.79 22.62
N ALA A 92 -13.68 -20.26 22.87
CA ALA A 92 -14.30 -19.28 21.99
C ALA A 92 -13.44 -18.02 21.81
N ALA A 93 -12.84 -17.50 22.89
CA ALA A 93 -11.96 -16.34 22.80
C ALA A 93 -10.69 -16.61 21.95
N ARG A 94 -10.15 -17.84 22.02
CA ARG A 94 -8.99 -18.25 21.22
C ARG A 94 -9.36 -18.39 19.74
N GLU A 95 -10.51 -19.00 19.45
CA GLU A 95 -11.04 -19.09 18.08
C GLU A 95 -11.31 -17.70 17.49
N ASP A 96 -11.85 -16.77 18.29
CA ASP A 96 -12.03 -15.37 17.90
C ASP A 96 -10.68 -14.69 17.57
N ALA A 97 -9.65 -14.96 18.38
CA ALA A 97 -8.33 -14.39 18.18
C ALA A 97 -7.66 -14.91 16.90
N GLU A 98 -7.78 -16.21 16.62
CA GLU A 98 -7.28 -16.79 15.37
C GLU A 98 -8.02 -16.22 14.15
N ARG A 99 -9.36 -16.11 14.20
CA ARG A 99 -10.13 -15.45 13.13
C ARG A 99 -9.71 -13.99 12.92
N ALA A 100 -9.47 -13.25 14.00
CA ALA A 100 -8.98 -11.87 13.93
C ALA A 100 -7.57 -11.80 13.31
N ARG A 101 -6.70 -12.76 13.62
CA ARG A 101 -5.36 -12.88 13.04
C ARG A 101 -5.40 -13.18 11.55
N GLU A 102 -6.21 -14.14 11.14
CA GLU A 102 -6.42 -14.46 9.72
C GLU A 102 -6.93 -13.24 8.93
N ALA A 103 -7.89 -12.50 9.49
CA ALA A 103 -8.42 -11.27 8.88
C ALA A 103 -7.36 -10.16 8.78
N ARG A 104 -6.51 -10.04 9.80
CA ARG A 104 -5.36 -9.12 9.81
C ARG A 104 -4.36 -9.48 8.72
N ASP A 105 -4.00 -10.76 8.61
CA ASP A 105 -3.04 -11.22 7.60
C ASP A 105 -3.61 -11.11 6.18
N ALA A 106 -4.91 -11.32 5.99
CA ALA A 106 -5.58 -11.02 4.73
C ALA A 106 -5.51 -9.53 4.38
N SER A 107 -5.78 -8.64 5.34
CA SER A 107 -5.68 -7.19 5.16
C SER A 107 -4.25 -6.75 4.81
N GLN A 108 -3.24 -7.36 5.45
CA GLN A 108 -1.83 -7.12 5.18
C GLN A 108 -1.48 -7.53 3.73
N ARG A 109 -1.90 -8.72 3.29
CA ARG A 109 -1.68 -9.18 1.90
C ARG A 109 -2.29 -8.21 0.88
N THR A 110 -3.53 -7.77 1.10
CA THR A 110 -4.17 -6.76 0.24
C THR A 110 -3.35 -5.47 0.15
N LEU A 111 -2.86 -4.96 1.28
CA LEU A 111 -2.03 -3.76 1.30
C LEU A 111 -0.73 -3.96 0.51
N ASP A 112 -0.06 -5.09 0.68
CA ASP A 112 1.20 -5.40 -0.01
C ASP A 112 0.97 -5.55 -1.52
N ASP A 113 -0.12 -6.19 -1.94
CA ASP A 113 -0.52 -6.30 -3.34
C ASP A 113 -0.78 -4.92 -3.97
N THR A 114 -1.53 -4.04 -3.28
CA THR A 114 -1.78 -2.67 -3.75
C THR A 114 -0.49 -1.88 -3.85
N ARG A 115 0.43 -1.99 -2.87
CA ARG A 115 1.75 -1.34 -2.92
C ARG A 115 2.60 -1.85 -4.08
N ALA A 116 2.60 -3.15 -4.35
CA ALA A 116 3.29 -3.72 -5.50
C ALA A 116 2.70 -3.19 -6.82
N GLN A 117 1.38 -3.06 -6.92
CA GLN A 117 0.72 -2.49 -8.09
C GLN A 117 1.02 -1.00 -8.27
N LEU A 118 1.09 -0.25 -7.16
CA LEU A 118 1.50 1.15 -7.15
C LEU A 118 2.92 1.31 -7.71
N ALA A 119 3.88 0.53 -7.20
CA ALA A 119 5.26 0.56 -7.65
C ALA A 119 5.39 0.25 -9.16
N ARG A 120 4.71 -0.79 -9.63
CA ARG A 120 4.67 -1.13 -11.07
C ARG A 120 4.07 0.00 -11.91
N THR A 121 2.99 0.62 -11.45
CA THR A 121 2.32 1.71 -12.18
C THR A 121 3.17 2.98 -12.19
N GLY A 122 3.86 3.29 -11.09
CA GLY A 122 4.82 4.39 -11.00
C GLY A 122 5.98 4.21 -11.98
N ALA A 123 6.60 3.02 -12.00
CA ALA A 123 7.68 2.73 -12.93
C ALA A 123 7.25 2.87 -14.41
N GLN A 124 6.00 2.48 -14.74
CA GLN A 124 5.43 2.67 -16.07
C GLN A 124 5.22 4.16 -16.40
N ALA A 125 4.68 4.95 -15.47
CA ALA A 125 4.53 6.40 -15.66
C ALA A 125 5.88 7.07 -15.93
N ASP A 126 6.89 6.78 -15.11
CA ASP A 126 8.25 7.31 -15.26
C ASP A 126 8.89 6.91 -16.61
N TRP A 127 8.60 5.70 -17.09
CA TRP A 127 9.06 5.26 -18.41
C TRP A 127 8.45 6.10 -19.53
N TYR A 128 7.14 6.35 -19.51
CA TYR A 128 6.48 7.19 -20.52
C TYR A 128 6.95 8.66 -20.44
N ALA A 129 7.13 9.20 -19.24
CA ALA A 129 7.68 10.55 -19.05
C ALA A 129 9.07 10.69 -19.67
N ARG A 130 9.95 9.69 -19.46
CA ARG A 130 11.30 9.66 -20.06
C ARG A 130 11.26 9.57 -21.59
N ARG A 131 10.34 8.76 -22.15
CA ARG A 131 10.13 8.68 -23.60
C ARG A 131 9.70 10.00 -24.20
N GLU A 132 8.71 10.65 -23.59
CA GLU A 132 8.26 11.96 -24.02
C GLU A 132 9.38 13.01 -23.96
N ALA A 133 10.13 13.05 -22.85
CA ALA A 133 11.24 13.99 -22.68
C ALA A 133 12.35 13.79 -23.73
N ARG A 134 12.66 12.54 -24.07
CA ARG A 134 13.65 12.22 -25.11
C ARG A 134 13.20 12.73 -26.48
N GLU A 135 11.98 12.42 -26.90
CA GLU A 135 11.46 12.89 -28.19
C GLU A 135 11.42 14.41 -28.29
N ARG A 136 11.01 15.10 -27.21
CA ARG A 136 11.02 16.57 -27.20
C ARG A 136 12.44 17.14 -27.36
N ARG A 137 13.44 16.52 -26.74
CA ARG A 137 14.85 16.94 -26.88
C ARG A 137 15.37 16.71 -28.29
N GLU A 138 15.06 15.55 -28.89
CA GLU A 138 15.44 15.26 -30.28
C GLU A 138 14.78 16.23 -31.26
N ALA A 139 13.49 16.53 -31.07
CA ALA A 139 12.77 17.50 -31.89
C ALA A 139 13.29 18.94 -31.70
N GLN A 140 13.76 19.30 -30.50
CA GLN A 140 14.38 20.60 -30.26
C GLN A 140 15.74 20.69 -30.95
N ALA A 141 16.60 19.68 -30.80
CA ALA A 141 17.92 19.65 -31.43
C ALA A 141 17.82 19.75 -32.97
N ALA A 142 16.87 19.05 -33.58
CA ALA A 142 16.65 19.14 -35.03
C ALA A 142 16.15 20.51 -35.51
N ARG A 143 15.44 21.27 -34.65
CA ARG A 143 15.05 22.65 -34.95
C ARG A 143 16.22 23.60 -34.82
N ASP A 144 16.98 23.45 -33.75
CA ASP A 144 18.18 24.28 -33.51
C ASP A 144 19.18 24.10 -34.68
N GLU A 145 19.37 22.87 -35.16
CA GLU A 145 20.21 22.57 -36.33
C GLU A 145 19.67 23.22 -37.62
N ALA A 146 18.35 23.18 -37.87
CA ALA A 146 17.74 23.82 -39.03
C ALA A 146 17.85 25.36 -38.98
N ASP A 147 17.65 25.95 -37.79
CA ASP A 147 17.79 27.39 -37.57
C ASP A 147 19.26 27.84 -37.77
N GLU A 148 20.23 27.01 -37.36
CA GLU A 148 21.66 27.23 -37.63
C GLU A 148 21.99 27.16 -39.13
N GLU A 149 21.46 26.17 -39.85
CA GLU A 149 21.61 26.06 -41.31
C GLU A 149 21.03 27.28 -42.05
N GLU A 150 19.81 27.70 -41.70
CA GLU A 150 19.16 28.88 -42.31
C GLU A 150 19.97 30.16 -42.03
N ALA A 151 20.51 30.31 -40.82
CA ALA A 151 21.38 31.43 -40.49
C ALA A 151 22.67 31.44 -41.33
N MET A 152 23.29 30.28 -41.53
CA MET A 152 24.48 30.14 -42.38
C MET A 152 24.17 30.49 -43.85
N GLU A 153 23.08 29.99 -44.40
CA GLU A 153 22.65 30.31 -45.77
C GLU A 153 22.39 31.81 -45.94
N GLY A 154 21.72 32.44 -44.97
CA GLY A 154 21.49 33.88 -44.97
C GLY A 154 22.79 34.70 -45.01
N VAL A 155 23.82 34.27 -44.27
CA VAL A 155 25.15 34.89 -44.31
C VAL A 155 25.82 34.73 -45.68
N ILE A 156 25.75 33.52 -46.26
CA ILE A 156 26.32 33.22 -47.58
C ILE A 156 25.66 34.09 -48.66
N ASP A 157 24.34 34.19 -48.65
CA ASP A 157 23.60 34.98 -49.64
C ASP A 157 23.79 36.49 -49.46
N ALA A 158 23.95 36.97 -48.22
CA ALA A 158 24.34 38.36 -47.98
C ALA A 158 25.74 38.66 -48.56
N ALA A 159 26.70 37.74 -48.40
CA ALA A 159 28.04 37.87 -48.96
C ALA A 159 28.02 37.86 -50.50
N ARG A 160 27.23 36.99 -51.12
CA ARG A 160 27.02 36.95 -52.58
C ARG A 160 26.45 38.26 -53.11
N ARG A 161 25.41 38.80 -52.45
CA ARG A 161 24.80 40.10 -52.81
C ARG A 161 25.80 41.25 -52.74
N ARG A 162 26.62 41.31 -51.68
CA ARG A 162 27.68 42.34 -51.56
C ARG A 162 28.72 42.25 -52.68
N ARG A 163 29.16 41.04 -53.04
CA ARG A 163 30.11 40.82 -54.14
C ARG A 163 29.52 41.24 -55.49
N ALA A 164 28.26 40.90 -55.76
CA ALA A 164 27.57 41.32 -56.99
C ALA A 164 27.46 42.85 -57.09
N GLN A 165 27.13 43.53 -55.98
CA GLN A 165 27.07 45.00 -55.94
C GLN A 165 28.44 45.67 -56.12
N ALA A 166 29.52 45.04 -55.65
CA ALA A 166 30.88 45.53 -55.83
C ALA A 166 31.40 45.35 -57.26
N ALA A 167 30.89 44.37 -58.02
CA ALA A 167 31.29 44.10 -59.40
C ALA A 167 30.59 45.00 -60.45
N ILE A 168 29.55 45.75 -60.05
CA ILE A 168 28.79 46.67 -60.92
C ILE A 168 29.27 48.13 -60.77
N ARG A 169 30.20 48.39 -59.84
CA ARG A 169 30.87 49.69 -59.66
C ARG A 169 32.24 49.67 -60.31
#